data_AF-A0A7M7REF1-F1
#
_entry.id   AF-A0A7M7REF1-F1
#
_cell.length_a   1.000
_cell.length_b   1.000
_cell.length_c   1.000
_cell.angle_alpha   90.00
_cell.angle_beta   90.00
_cell.angle_gamma   90.00
#
_symmetry.space_group_name_H-M   'P 1'
#
loop_
_entity.id
_entity.type
_entity.pdbx_description
1 polymer ?
#
loop_
_entity_poly.entity_id
_entity_poly.type
_entity_poly.pdbx_seq_one_letter_code
_entity_poly.pdbx_strand_id
1 'polypeptide(L)'
;MMEGYTILSLLLCLSAASAIPSLVRLVESDGSTITNQGRVEVYANGQWGTVCDDDWGQNDADVVCRELGFTGASSFMSGFTNFKTFGPGSERINLGSLKCEGDETSILNCPMGVRSKCSHFEDAGVICNEGSIGASSGPVVRLASSDGSTNQGRVEVYANGQWGTVCDYD
;
A
#
# COMPACT_ATOMS: atom_id res chain seq x y z
N MET A 1 1.18 -47.35 -12.59
CA MET A 1 2.05 -46.82 -11.54
C MET A 1 2.15 -45.31 -11.73
N MET A 2 1.21 -44.55 -11.19
CA MET A 2 1.27 -43.08 -11.15
C MET A 2 0.58 -42.61 -9.87
N GLU A 3 1.05 -43.11 -8.72
CA GLU A 3 0.75 -42.52 -7.43
C GLU A 3 1.98 -41.71 -7.02
N GLY A 4 1.88 -40.38 -7.06
CA GLY A 4 3.01 -39.54 -6.62
C GLY A 4 3.00 -38.08 -7.07
N TYR A 5 2.20 -37.68 -8.06
CA TYR A 5 2.28 -36.31 -8.62
C TYR A 5 1.24 -35.31 -8.10
N THR A 6 0.18 -35.75 -7.43
CA THR A 6 -0.94 -34.88 -7.01
C THR A 6 -0.75 -34.22 -5.64
N ILE A 7 0.12 -34.75 -4.78
CA ILE A 7 0.32 -34.21 -3.41
C ILE A 7 1.39 -33.12 -3.40
N LEU A 8 2.39 -33.19 -4.29
CA LEU A 8 3.50 -32.23 -4.33
C LEU A 8 3.07 -30.84 -4.85
N SER A 9 2.07 -30.80 -5.74
CA SER A 9 1.52 -29.55 -6.28
C SER A 9 0.68 -28.75 -5.27
N LEU A 10 0.11 -29.42 -4.25
CA LEU A 10 -0.69 -28.78 -3.21
C LEU A 10 0.19 -28.11 -2.13
N LEU A 11 1.36 -28.68 -1.86
CA LEU A 11 2.31 -28.17 -0.86
C LEU A 11 3.01 -26.87 -1.27
N LEU A 12 3.14 -26.59 -2.57
CA LEU A 12 3.70 -25.34 -3.09
C LEU A 12 2.74 -24.14 -2.95
N CYS A 13 1.45 -24.37 -2.69
CA CYS A 13 0.47 -23.29 -2.49
C CYS A 13 0.31 -22.87 -1.02
N LEU A 14 0.89 -23.60 -0.07
CA LEU A 14 0.84 -23.23 1.35
C LEU A 14 1.79 -22.08 1.71
N SER A 15 2.63 -21.63 0.77
CA SER A 15 3.46 -20.43 0.92
C SER A 15 2.88 -19.22 0.19
N ALA A 16 1.55 -19.12 0.07
CA ALA A 16 0.94 -17.80 0.15
C ALA A 16 1.29 -17.27 1.55
N ALA A 17 2.52 -16.74 1.67
CA ALA A 17 2.98 -16.01 2.83
C ALA A 17 1.80 -15.11 3.19
N SER A 18 1.30 -15.28 4.41
CA SER A 18 0.21 -14.49 4.96
C SER A 18 0.57 -13.02 4.77
N ALA A 19 0.17 -12.44 3.63
CA ALA A 19 0.29 -11.04 3.37
C ALA A 19 -0.77 -10.46 4.28
N ILE A 20 -0.33 -10.09 5.48
CA ILE A 20 -1.18 -9.35 6.41
C ILE A 20 -1.65 -8.14 5.60
N PRO A 21 -2.96 -8.01 5.33
CA PRO A 21 -3.44 -6.93 4.50
C PRO A 21 -2.99 -5.63 5.16
N SER A 22 -2.22 -4.83 4.42
CA SER A 22 -1.82 -3.50 4.88
C SER A 22 -3.08 -2.72 5.23
N LEU A 23 -3.11 -2.15 6.43
CA LEU A 23 -4.18 -1.25 6.85
C LEU A 23 -3.96 0.17 6.32
N VAL A 24 -2.97 0.36 5.46
CA VAL A 24 -2.60 1.62 4.83
C VAL A 24 -2.54 1.46 3.32
N ARG A 25 -3.00 2.48 2.59
CA ARG A 25 -2.83 2.61 1.14
C ARG A 25 -2.53 4.06 0.77
N LEU A 26 -1.86 4.24 -0.37
CA LEU A 26 -1.64 5.55 -0.98
C LEU A 26 -2.61 5.69 -2.16
N VAL A 27 -3.28 6.83 -2.27
CA VAL A 27 -4.24 7.10 -3.36
C VAL A 27 -3.78 8.32 -4.16
N GLU A 28 -3.60 8.13 -5.46
CA GLU A 28 -3.31 9.18 -6.43
C GLU A 28 -4.57 10.00 -6.78
N SER A 29 -4.38 11.11 -7.48
CA SER A 29 -5.49 11.95 -7.94
C SER A 29 -6.46 11.26 -8.92
N ASP A 30 -6.01 10.21 -9.62
CA ASP A 30 -6.82 9.38 -10.50
C ASP A 30 -7.51 8.20 -9.77
N GLY A 31 -7.25 8.03 -8.47
CA GLY A 31 -7.76 6.94 -7.65
C GLY A 31 -6.91 5.66 -7.69
N SER A 32 -5.79 5.64 -8.41
CA SER A 32 -4.85 4.53 -8.39
C SER A 32 -4.24 4.32 -7.01
N THR A 33 -3.96 3.06 -6.66
CA THR A 33 -3.39 2.67 -5.36
C THR A 33 -2.07 1.90 -5.46
N ILE A 34 -1.60 1.63 -6.68
CA ILE A 34 -0.33 0.94 -6.93
C ILE A 34 0.72 2.01 -7.25
N THR A 35 1.25 2.63 -6.20
CA THR A 35 2.09 3.82 -6.31
C THR A 35 2.99 3.92 -5.08
N ASN A 36 4.11 4.63 -5.20
CA ASN A 36 4.98 4.99 -4.09
C ASN A 36 4.64 6.37 -3.50
N GLN A 37 3.56 7.00 -3.96
CA GLN A 37 3.16 8.33 -3.50
C GLN A 37 1.64 8.48 -3.55
N GLY A 38 1.10 9.38 -2.74
CA GLY A 38 -0.34 9.62 -2.74
C GLY A 38 -0.84 10.21 -1.43
N ARG A 39 -2.14 10.50 -1.39
CA ARG A 39 -2.86 10.77 -0.16
C ARG A 39 -2.86 9.49 0.70
N VAL A 40 -2.61 9.63 1.99
CA VAL A 40 -2.60 8.51 2.93
C VAL A 40 -4.03 8.18 3.33
N GLU A 41 -4.43 6.93 3.12
CA GLU A 41 -5.67 6.38 3.64
C GLU A 41 -5.40 5.15 4.50
N VAL A 42 -6.14 5.06 5.60
CA VAL A 42 -6.00 3.98 6.58
C VAL A 42 -7.35 3.30 6.81
N TYR A 43 -7.31 1.98 6.98
CA TYR A 43 -8.46 1.17 7.33
C TYR A 43 -8.58 1.05 8.84
N ALA A 44 -9.56 1.76 9.40
CA ALA A 44 -9.84 1.75 10.83
C ALA A 44 -11.35 1.67 11.08
N ASN A 45 -11.75 0.96 12.13
CA ASN A 45 -13.17 0.80 12.49
C ASN A 45 -14.05 0.26 11.35
N GLY A 46 -13.49 -0.59 10.48
CA GLY A 46 -14.22 -1.25 9.40
C GLY A 46 -14.39 -0.41 8.13
N GLN A 47 -13.77 0.77 8.02
CA GLN A 47 -13.87 1.64 6.84
C GLN A 47 -12.53 2.31 6.51
N TRP A 48 -12.32 2.60 5.23
CA TRP A 48 -11.20 3.44 4.79
C TRP A 48 -11.48 4.90 5.16
N GLY A 49 -10.41 5.65 5.35
CA GLY A 49 -10.50 7.07 5.67
C GLY A 49 -9.14 7.72 5.63
N THR A 50 -9.13 9.04 5.50
CA THR A 50 -7.90 9.82 5.34
C THR A 50 -7.23 10.12 6.68
N VAL A 51 -6.00 10.60 6.60
CA VAL A 51 -5.24 11.10 7.76
C VAL A 51 -5.21 12.62 7.69
N CYS A 52 -5.49 13.31 8.80
CA CYS A 52 -5.33 14.76 8.87
C CYS A 52 -3.86 15.16 8.98
N ASP A 53 -3.49 16.27 8.36
CA ASP A 53 -2.14 16.79 8.29
C ASP A 53 -1.71 17.65 9.52
N ASP A 54 -2.57 17.79 10.52
CA ASP A 54 -2.21 18.42 11.79
C ASP A 54 -1.08 17.64 12.46
N ASP A 55 0.01 18.34 12.77
CA ASP A 55 1.29 17.79 13.25
C ASP A 55 1.96 16.78 12.29
N TRP A 56 1.46 16.62 11.06
CA TRP A 56 2.00 15.68 10.07
C TRP A 56 3.40 16.07 9.62
N GLY A 57 4.35 15.16 9.85
CA GLY A 57 5.75 15.38 9.58
C GLY A 57 6.46 14.17 8.97
N GLN A 58 7.79 14.32 8.88
CA GLN A 58 8.66 13.35 8.25
C GLN A 58 8.62 11.97 8.94
N ASN A 59 8.56 11.93 10.28
CA ASN A 59 8.51 10.66 11.01
C ASN A 59 7.23 9.88 10.70
N ASP A 60 6.07 10.56 10.61
CA ASP A 60 4.81 9.91 10.29
C ASP A 60 4.83 9.34 8.86
N ALA A 61 5.39 10.12 7.92
CA ALA A 61 5.58 9.69 6.55
C ALA A 61 6.55 8.49 6.44
N ASP A 62 7.64 8.48 7.20
CA ASP A 62 8.59 7.37 7.24
C ASP A 62 7.95 6.08 7.76
N VAL A 63 7.11 6.17 8.80
CA VAL A 63 6.35 5.02 9.31
C VAL A 63 5.40 4.48 8.25
N VAL A 64 4.64 5.33 7.56
CA VAL A 64 3.75 4.91 6.46
C VAL A 64 4.52 4.22 5.35
N CYS A 65 5.59 4.85 4.86
CA CYS A 65 6.38 4.29 3.77
C CYS A 65 7.02 2.96 4.17
N ARG A 66 7.53 2.83 5.40
CA ARG A 66 8.09 1.57 5.90
C ARG A 66 7.05 0.48 6.11
N GLU A 67 5.86 0.82 6.60
CA GLU A 67 4.71 -0.09 6.71
C GLU A 67 4.31 -0.65 5.33
N LEU A 68 4.41 0.18 4.29
CA LEU A 68 4.18 -0.21 2.88
C LEU A 68 5.39 -0.90 2.22
N GLY A 69 6.49 -1.10 2.96
CA GLY A 69 7.68 -1.83 2.51
C GLY A 69 8.76 -0.98 1.84
N PHE A 70 8.64 0.34 1.82
CA PHE A 70 9.69 1.26 1.36
C PHE A 70 10.76 1.50 2.44
N THR A 71 11.91 2.04 2.07
CA THR A 71 12.99 2.41 3.00
C THR A 71 12.63 3.59 3.91
N GLY A 72 11.64 4.38 3.51
CA GLY A 72 11.16 5.58 4.20
C GLY A 72 10.52 6.54 3.20
N ALA A 73 10.14 7.72 3.68
CA ALA A 73 9.60 8.80 2.87
C ALA A 73 10.72 9.71 2.33
N SER A 74 10.60 10.10 1.07
CA SER A 74 11.40 11.20 0.50
C SER A 74 10.79 12.56 0.85
N SER A 75 9.46 12.62 1.01
CA SER A 75 8.73 13.82 1.40
C SER A 75 7.39 13.48 2.05
N PHE A 76 6.99 14.29 3.01
CA PHE A 76 5.61 14.40 3.47
C PHE A 76 4.88 15.51 2.71
N MET A 77 3.57 15.40 2.58
CA MET A 77 2.70 16.36 1.88
C MET A 77 1.56 16.79 2.80
N SER A 78 1.31 18.09 2.87
CA SER A 78 0.22 18.68 3.64
C SER A 78 -0.46 19.84 2.92
N GLY A 79 -1.65 20.16 3.40
CA GLY A 79 -2.48 21.30 3.07
C GLY A 79 -2.80 21.41 1.59
N PHE A 80 -2.76 22.64 1.11
CA PHE A 80 -3.10 22.95 -0.27
C PHE A 80 -2.20 22.23 -1.30
N THR A 81 -0.95 21.93 -0.93
CA THR A 81 -0.04 21.21 -1.82
C THR A 81 -0.50 19.76 -2.00
N ASN A 82 -0.82 19.05 -0.91
CA ASN A 82 -1.38 17.70 -1.00
C ASN A 82 -2.70 17.69 -1.76
N PHE A 83 -3.60 18.62 -1.41
CA PHE A 83 -4.90 18.77 -2.06
C PHE A 83 -4.78 18.97 -3.58
N LYS A 84 -3.80 19.75 -4.04
CA LYS A 84 -3.55 19.97 -5.47
C LYS A 84 -2.94 18.75 -6.17
N THR A 85 -2.08 18.00 -5.49
CA THR A 85 -1.30 16.91 -6.08
C THR A 85 -2.08 15.60 -6.12
N PHE A 86 -2.63 15.16 -4.99
CA PHE A 86 -3.32 13.87 -4.87
C PHE A 86 -4.83 13.99 -4.71
N GLY A 87 -5.34 15.21 -4.56
CA GLY A 87 -6.76 15.46 -4.37
C GLY A 87 -7.24 15.17 -2.95
N PRO A 88 -8.44 15.66 -2.60
CA PRO A 88 -9.09 15.36 -1.33
C PRO A 88 -9.62 13.92 -1.30
N GLY A 89 -9.74 13.35 -0.11
CA GLY A 89 -10.62 12.22 0.14
C GLY A 89 -12.08 12.65 0.18
N SER A 90 -12.94 11.66 0.41
CA SER A 90 -14.41 11.86 0.41
C SER A 90 -15.13 11.21 1.59
N GLU A 91 -14.45 10.33 2.32
CA GLU A 91 -15.05 9.55 3.42
C GLU A 91 -14.76 10.20 4.78
N ARG A 92 -14.34 9.41 5.76
CA ARG A 92 -14.00 9.90 7.10
C ARG A 92 -12.53 10.26 7.15
N ILE A 93 -12.21 11.20 8.02
CA ILE A 93 -10.84 11.40 8.48
C ILE A 93 -10.66 10.45 9.66
N ASN A 94 -9.84 9.41 9.50
CA ASN A 94 -9.66 8.35 10.51
C ASN A 94 -8.64 8.73 11.57
N LEU A 95 -7.52 9.34 11.18
CA LEU A 95 -6.43 9.73 12.08
C LEU A 95 -6.12 11.23 11.98
N GLY A 96 -5.36 11.76 12.93
CA GLY A 96 -4.89 13.15 12.94
C GLY A 96 -4.08 13.44 14.19
N SER A 97 -3.31 14.53 14.17
CA SER A 97 -2.41 14.91 15.28
C SER A 97 -1.43 13.80 15.63
N LEU A 98 -0.90 13.11 14.61
CA LEU A 98 0.06 12.03 14.78
C LEU A 98 1.41 12.61 15.23
N LYS A 99 2.09 11.88 16.11
CA LYS A 99 3.40 12.23 16.66
C LYS A 99 4.28 10.99 16.67
N CYS A 100 4.43 10.37 15.51
CA CYS A 100 5.28 9.20 15.40
C CYS A 100 6.73 9.57 15.82
N GLU A 101 7.36 8.68 16.59
CA GLU A 101 8.79 8.77 16.89
C GLU A 101 9.63 8.34 15.67
N GLY A 102 9.06 7.53 14.78
CA GLY A 102 9.65 7.11 13.49
C GLY A 102 10.09 5.64 13.48
N ASP A 103 9.99 4.92 14.60
CA ASP A 103 10.33 3.51 14.74
C ASP A 103 9.11 2.58 14.86
N GLU A 104 7.90 3.16 14.84
CA GLU A 104 6.66 2.40 14.84
C GLU A 104 6.53 1.49 13.62
N THR A 105 5.96 0.30 13.84
CA THR A 105 5.73 -0.68 12.76
C THR A 105 4.50 -0.38 11.92
N SER A 106 3.60 0.46 12.43
CA SER A 106 2.38 0.89 11.74
C SER A 106 2.00 2.28 12.20
N ILE A 107 1.42 3.09 11.31
CA ILE A 107 0.90 4.43 11.62
C ILE A 107 -0.18 4.39 12.72
N LEU A 108 -0.88 3.26 12.86
CA LEU A 108 -1.88 3.06 13.91
C LEU A 108 -1.28 2.92 15.32
N ASN A 109 0.02 2.69 15.41
CA ASN A 109 0.74 2.57 16.68
C ASN A 109 1.37 3.89 17.14
N CYS A 110 1.31 4.94 16.32
CA CYS A 110 1.91 6.21 16.68
C CYS A 110 1.14 6.90 17.82
N PRO A 111 1.84 7.58 18.73
CA PRO A 111 1.22 8.48 19.68
C PRO A 111 0.35 9.52 18.96
N MET A 112 -0.82 9.80 19.53
CA MET A 112 -1.72 10.83 19.02
C MET A 112 -1.85 11.97 20.03
N GLY A 113 -1.81 13.20 19.53
CA GLY A 113 -2.10 14.42 20.28
C GLY A 113 -3.60 14.65 20.49
N VAL A 114 -3.92 15.86 20.93
CA VAL A 114 -5.32 16.30 21.02
C VAL A 114 -5.84 16.53 19.62
N ARG A 115 -6.85 15.75 19.25
CA ARG A 115 -7.44 15.81 17.92
C ARG A 115 -8.13 17.16 17.67
N SER A 116 -7.64 17.86 16.66
CA SER A 116 -8.23 19.08 16.09
C SER A 116 -9.31 18.77 15.06
N LYS A 117 -10.06 19.80 14.65
CA LYS A 117 -11.06 19.68 13.60
C LYS A 117 -10.38 19.82 12.25
N CYS A 118 -10.46 18.77 11.43
CA CYS A 118 -9.93 18.78 10.08
C CYS A 118 -11.03 18.64 9.03
N SER A 119 -10.70 19.07 7.83
CA SER A 119 -11.46 18.92 6.60
C SER A 119 -10.60 18.21 5.54
N HIS A 120 -11.18 17.81 4.41
CA HIS A 120 -10.39 17.18 3.33
C HIS A 120 -9.42 18.12 2.60
N PHE A 121 -9.37 19.40 2.96
CA PHE A 121 -8.28 20.29 2.56
C PHE A 121 -6.98 20.02 3.31
N GLU A 122 -7.09 19.29 4.42
CA GLU A 122 -6.03 18.96 5.38
C GLU A 122 -5.75 17.46 5.37
N ASP A 123 -6.11 16.75 4.29
CA ASP A 123 -5.69 15.37 4.14
C ASP A 123 -4.18 15.32 3.93
N ALA A 124 -3.51 14.38 4.60
CA ALA A 124 -2.08 14.15 4.52
C ALA A 124 -1.71 13.26 3.32
N GLY A 125 -0.50 13.45 2.80
CA GLY A 125 0.08 12.61 1.76
C GLY A 125 1.56 12.34 1.98
N VAL A 126 2.11 11.44 1.18
CA VAL A 126 3.54 11.07 1.19
C VAL A 126 4.07 10.83 -0.21
N ILE A 127 5.38 10.93 -0.33
CA ILE A 127 6.17 10.36 -1.42
C ILE A 127 7.22 9.46 -0.77
N CYS A 128 7.21 8.18 -1.11
CA CYS A 128 8.14 7.18 -0.62
C CYS A 128 9.38 7.08 -1.51
N ASN A 129 10.52 6.76 -0.90
CA ASN A 129 11.76 6.55 -1.62
C ASN A 129 11.65 5.35 -2.58
N GLU A 130 12.31 5.46 -3.74
CA GLU A 130 12.49 4.32 -4.64
C GLU A 130 13.50 3.35 -4.02
N GLY A 131 12.97 2.34 -3.33
CA GLY A 131 13.75 1.35 -2.63
C GLY A 131 12.87 0.70 -1.59
N SER A 132 12.40 -0.49 -1.89
CA SER A 132 11.71 -1.32 -0.93
C SER A 132 12.72 -2.12 -0.11
N ILE A 133 12.65 -2.03 1.22
CA ILE A 133 13.48 -2.87 2.11
C ILE A 133 12.89 -4.28 2.04
N GLY A 134 13.35 -5.07 1.07
CA GLY A 134 13.10 -6.51 1.03
C GLY A 134 11.80 -6.99 0.37
N ALA A 135 10.93 -6.10 -0.09
CA ALA A 135 9.86 -6.49 -1.01
C ALA A 135 10.30 -6.14 -2.43
N SER A 136 10.56 -7.12 -3.28
CA SER A 136 10.40 -6.86 -4.71
C SER A 136 9.06 -6.15 -4.89
N SER A 137 9.07 -5.07 -5.66
CA SER A 137 7.92 -4.50 -6.37
C SER A 137 6.67 -5.35 -6.17
N GLY A 138 5.60 -4.76 -5.63
CA GLY A 138 4.30 -5.42 -5.54
C GLY A 138 4.03 -6.24 -6.82
N PRO A 139 3.30 -7.36 -6.71
CA PRO A 139 3.26 -8.42 -7.72
C PRO A 139 3.31 -7.87 -9.15
N VAL A 140 4.42 -8.07 -9.87
CA VAL A 140 4.52 -7.58 -11.26
C VAL A 140 3.55 -8.41 -12.08
N VAL A 141 2.55 -7.79 -12.70
CA VAL A 141 1.54 -8.51 -13.48
C VAL A 141 1.86 -8.38 -14.96
N ARG A 142 1.75 -9.49 -15.72
CA ARG A 142 1.83 -9.48 -17.18
C ARG A 142 0.75 -10.35 -17.80
N LEU A 143 0.45 -10.10 -19.07
CA LEU A 143 -0.26 -11.03 -19.93
C LEU A 143 0.76 -11.90 -20.66
N ALA A 144 0.72 -13.21 -20.44
CA ALA A 144 1.52 -14.18 -21.17
C ALA A 144 0.70 -14.76 -22.33
N SER A 145 1.10 -14.45 -23.56
CA SER A 145 0.49 -15.02 -24.76
C SER A 145 1.48 -15.87 -25.56
N SER A 146 1.05 -17.06 -25.98
CA SER A 146 1.86 -17.96 -26.81
C SER A 146 1.98 -17.50 -28.26
N ASP A 147 1.09 -16.60 -28.71
CA ASP A 147 1.08 -16.03 -30.06
C ASP A 147 1.82 -14.69 -30.16
N GLY A 148 2.40 -14.21 -29.06
CA GLY A 148 3.09 -12.91 -29.00
C GLY A 148 2.15 -11.69 -28.92
N SER A 149 0.84 -11.90 -28.73
CA SER A 149 -0.09 -10.80 -28.50
C SER A 149 0.22 -10.02 -27.22
N THR A 150 0.07 -8.70 -27.29
CA THR A 150 0.32 -7.76 -26.18
C THR A 150 -0.94 -7.33 -25.45
N ASN A 151 -2.12 -7.65 -25.97
CA ASN A 151 -3.41 -7.19 -25.44
C ASN A 151 -4.34 -8.33 -24.97
N GLN A 152 -3.89 -9.57 -25.02
CA GLN A 152 -4.60 -10.73 -24.49
C GLN A 152 -3.61 -11.77 -24.00
N GLY A 153 -4.02 -12.63 -23.07
CA GLY A 153 -3.18 -13.71 -22.57
C GLY A 153 -3.58 -14.15 -21.19
N ARG A 154 -2.86 -15.15 -20.67
CA ARG A 154 -3.00 -15.61 -19.29
C ARG A 154 -2.38 -14.57 -18.34
N VAL A 155 -3.08 -14.23 -17.27
CA VAL A 155 -2.55 -13.35 -16.22
C VAL A 155 -1.46 -14.09 -15.44
N GLU A 156 -0.26 -13.54 -15.45
CA GLU A 156 0.87 -14.02 -14.66
C GLU A 156 1.32 -12.96 -13.66
N VAL A 157 1.72 -13.42 -12.48
CA VAL A 157 2.17 -12.59 -11.36
C VAL A 157 3.61 -12.97 -11.03
N TYR A 158 4.48 -11.98 -10.96
CA TYR A 158 5.85 -12.13 -10.49
C TYR A 158 5.88 -11.96 -8.97
N ALA A 159 6.29 -13.01 -8.27
CA ALA A 159 6.49 -13.00 -6.84
C ALA A 159 7.73 -13.85 -6.51
N ASN A 160 8.53 -13.42 -5.53
CA ASN A 160 9.69 -14.18 -5.02
C ASN A 160 10.71 -14.60 -6.11
N GLY A 161 10.90 -13.77 -7.14
CA GLY A 161 11.86 -14.08 -8.22
C GLY A 161 11.32 -14.98 -9.33
N GLN A 162 10.03 -15.33 -9.32
CA GLN A 162 9.42 -16.27 -10.26
C GLN A 162 8.07 -15.79 -10.77
N TRP A 163 7.71 -16.21 -12.00
CA TRP A 163 6.39 -15.99 -12.59
C TRP A 163 5.45 -17.14 -12.22
N GLY A 164 4.27 -16.81 -11.69
CA GLY A 164 3.18 -17.73 -11.37
C GLY A 164 1.86 -17.33 -12.02
N THR A 165 0.85 -18.19 -11.96
CA THR A 165 -0.48 -17.97 -12.56
C THR A 165 -1.52 -17.64 -11.51
N VAL A 166 -2.53 -16.83 -11.87
CA VAL A 166 -3.70 -16.56 -11.02
C VAL A 166 -4.67 -17.74 -11.10
N CYS A 167 -5.11 -18.26 -9.96
CA CYS A 167 -6.13 -19.30 -9.89
C CYS A 167 -7.53 -18.69 -10.07
N ASP A 168 -8.37 -19.33 -10.87
CA ASP A 168 -9.81 -19.08 -10.90
C ASP A 168 -10.50 -20.03 -9.91
N TYR A 169 -11.49 -19.54 -9.17
CA TYR A 169 -12.33 -20.36 -8.32
C TYR A 169 -13.69 -20.49 -9.01
N ASP A 170 -13.92 -21.66 -9.62
CA ASP A 170 -15.25 -22.11 -10.05
C ASP A 170 -16.12 -22.54 -8.86
#